data_AF-A0A950KWU3-F1
#
_entry.id   AF-A0A950KWU3-F1
#
_cell.length_a   1.000
_cell.length_b   1.000
_cell.length_c   1.000
_cell.angle_alpha   90.00
_cell.angle_beta   90.00
_cell.angle_gamma   90.00
#
_symmetry.space_group_name_H-M   'P 1'
#
loop_
_entity.id
_entity.type
_entity.pdbx_description
1 polymer ?
#
loop_
_entity_poly.entity_id
_entity_poly.type
_entity_poly.pdbx_seq_one_letter_code
_entity_poly.pdbx_strand_id
1 'polypeptide(L)'
;MVMGAVVAASLLAGATFTFAESGKKPLGKMTCEDFLAIDDTVKPKVVYWAVAYAKGGKPEAAVLDIEGTDKITPLLIEDCKAKPKDSFWKKVKAEVKKLKEEM
;
A
#
# COMPACT_ATOMS: atom_id res chain seq x y z
N MET A 1 33.81 -47.81 -20.10
CA MET A 1 32.54 -48.49 -19.78
C MET A 1 31.61 -47.42 -19.23
N VAL A 2 30.47 -47.25 -19.91
CA VAL A 2 29.39 -46.27 -19.72
C VAL A 2 28.87 -46.29 -18.26
N MET A 3 28.50 -45.19 -17.61
CA MET A 3 27.18 -44.48 -17.57
C MET A 3 27.31 -43.58 -16.31
N GLY A 4 26.85 -42.34 -16.18
CA GLY A 4 25.77 -41.61 -16.82
C GLY A 4 25.04 -40.81 -15.72
N ALA A 5 24.67 -39.57 -16.04
CA ALA A 5 23.69 -38.68 -15.39
C ALA A 5 24.08 -37.93 -14.08
N VAL A 6 24.51 -36.69 -14.30
CA VAL A 6 24.44 -35.55 -13.39
C VAL A 6 22.98 -35.13 -13.23
N VAL A 7 22.46 -35.02 -12.00
CA VAL A 7 21.25 -34.23 -11.71
C VAL A 7 21.48 -33.43 -10.43
N ALA A 8 21.97 -32.20 -10.59
CA ALA A 8 21.90 -31.20 -9.54
C ALA A 8 20.45 -30.74 -9.43
N ALA A 9 19.71 -31.32 -8.48
CA ALA A 9 18.38 -30.86 -8.12
C ALA A 9 18.51 -29.57 -7.29
N SER A 10 18.66 -28.44 -7.98
CA SER A 10 18.53 -27.11 -7.39
C SER A 10 17.11 -26.95 -6.87
N LEU A 11 16.94 -27.04 -5.54
CA LEU A 11 15.71 -26.70 -4.84
C LEU A 11 15.44 -25.20 -5.03
N LEU A 12 14.75 -24.86 -6.12
CA LEU A 12 14.06 -23.58 -6.25
C LEU A 12 12.90 -23.60 -5.25
N ALA A 13 13.14 -23.11 -4.04
CA ALA A 13 12.10 -22.67 -3.14
C ALA A 13 11.39 -21.50 -3.81
N GLY A 14 10.45 -21.81 -4.71
CA GLY A 14 9.53 -20.85 -5.28
C GLY A 14 8.67 -20.33 -4.14
N ALA A 15 9.03 -19.19 -3.57
CA ALA A 15 8.07 -18.36 -2.88
C ALA A 15 6.99 -18.06 -3.92
N THR A 16 5.84 -18.72 -3.79
CA THR A 16 4.65 -18.35 -4.54
C THR A 16 4.26 -16.96 -4.06
N PHE A 17 4.83 -15.93 -4.68
CA PHE A 17 4.27 -14.60 -4.63
C PHE A 17 2.95 -14.71 -5.37
N THR A 18 1.88 -15.05 -4.63
CA THR A 18 0.55 -14.71 -5.09
C THR A 18 0.57 -13.20 -5.22
N PHE A 19 0.69 -12.68 -6.44
CA PHE A 19 0.32 -11.31 -6.70
C PHE A 19 -1.13 -11.22 -6.24
N ALA A 20 -1.33 -10.72 -5.03
CA ALA A 20 -2.66 -10.32 -4.59
C ALA A 20 -3.22 -9.47 -5.72
N GLU A 21 -4.49 -9.66 -6.07
CA GLU A 21 -5.19 -8.81 -7.03
C GLU A 21 -5.27 -7.39 -6.42
N SER A 22 -4.15 -6.67 -6.42
CA SER A 22 -3.80 -5.61 -5.48
C SER A 22 -4.58 -4.31 -5.73
N GLY A 23 -5.47 -4.31 -6.72
CA GLY A 23 -6.35 -3.19 -7.06
C GLY A 23 -7.83 -3.37 -6.70
N LYS A 24 -8.30 -4.55 -6.27
CA LYS A 24 -9.75 -4.80 -6.05
C LYS A 24 -10.16 -5.07 -4.61
N LYS A 25 -9.29 -4.74 -3.65
CA LYS A 25 -9.61 -4.90 -2.24
C LYS A 25 -10.36 -3.68 -1.73
N PRO A 26 -11.47 -3.85 -0.98
CA PRO A 26 -12.10 -2.72 -0.30
C PRO A 26 -11.09 -2.04 0.62
N LEU A 27 -11.03 -0.71 0.60
CA LEU A 27 -10.08 0.09 1.39
C LEU A 27 -10.07 -0.30 2.87
N GLY A 28 -11.25 -0.53 3.45
CA GLY A 28 -11.39 -0.95 4.85
C GLY A 28 -10.83 -2.34 5.19
N LYS A 29 -10.53 -3.17 4.17
CA LYS A 29 -9.94 -4.52 4.31
C LYS A 29 -8.48 -4.58 3.85
N MET A 30 -7.92 -3.45 3.42
CA MET A 30 -6.57 -3.36 2.90
C MET A 30 -5.55 -3.34 4.04
N THR A 31 -4.57 -4.24 3.98
CA THR A 31 -3.40 -4.22 4.87
C THR A 31 -2.31 -3.32 4.29
N CYS A 32 -1.32 -3.01 5.12
CA CYS A 32 -0.11 -2.32 4.67
C CYS A 32 0.66 -3.14 3.64
N GLU A 33 0.70 -4.46 3.77
CA GLU A 33 1.30 -5.37 2.78
C GLU A 33 0.60 -5.28 1.43
N ASP A 34 -0.75 -5.26 1.42
CA ASP A 34 -1.52 -5.05 0.19
C ASP A 34 -1.15 -3.72 -0.48
N PHE A 35 -0.94 -2.65 0.30
CA PHE A 35 -0.56 -1.33 -0.20
C PHE A 35 0.88 -1.29 -0.72
N LEU A 36 1.81 -1.94 -0.01
CA LEU A 36 3.20 -2.00 -0.42
C LEU A 36 3.40 -2.80 -1.71
N ALA A 37 2.52 -3.77 -1.99
CA ALA A 37 2.51 -4.56 -3.21
C ALA A 37 1.97 -3.80 -4.45
N ILE A 38 1.43 -2.60 -4.29
CA ILE A 38 1.04 -1.74 -5.42
C ILE A 38 2.30 -1.17 -6.08
N ASP A 39 2.24 -0.90 -7.38
CA ASP A 39 3.31 -0.20 -8.08
C ASP A 39 3.58 1.19 -7.47
N ASP A 40 4.85 1.56 -7.32
CA ASP A 40 5.24 2.83 -6.68
C ASP A 40 4.67 4.07 -7.39
N THR A 41 4.45 4.01 -8.70
CA THR A 41 3.84 5.12 -9.46
C THR A 41 2.32 5.21 -9.26
N VAL A 42 1.70 4.14 -8.75
CA VAL A 42 0.26 4.04 -8.49
C VAL A 42 -0.06 4.33 -7.01
N LYS A 43 0.86 4.05 -6.08
CA LYS A 43 0.68 4.31 -4.64
C LYS A 43 0.20 5.73 -4.33
N PRO A 44 0.76 6.82 -4.91
CA PRO A 44 0.25 8.16 -4.67
C PRO A 44 -1.23 8.28 -5.01
N LYS A 45 -1.68 7.74 -6.15
CA LYS A 45 -3.09 7.79 -6.58
C LYS A 45 -4.02 7.11 -5.57
N VAL A 46 -3.58 5.99 -4.98
CA VAL A 46 -4.32 5.27 -3.93
C VAL A 46 -4.41 6.13 -2.66
N VAL A 47 -3.31 6.78 -2.26
CA VAL A 47 -3.29 7.68 -1.10
C VAL A 47 -4.23 8.88 -1.33
N TYR A 48 -4.17 9.54 -2.48
CA TYR A 48 -5.07 10.63 -2.85
C TYR A 48 -6.55 10.23 -2.73
N TRP A 49 -6.91 9.08 -3.28
CA TRP A 49 -8.28 8.59 -3.21
C TRP A 49 -8.69 8.26 -1.77
N ALA A 50 -7.81 7.60 -0.99
CA ALA A 50 -8.07 7.24 0.40
C ALA A 50 -8.21 8.48 1.29
N VAL A 51 -7.35 9.50 1.11
CA VAL A 51 -7.39 10.77 1.84
C VAL A 51 -8.68 11.52 1.53
N ALA A 52 -9.06 11.63 0.26
CA ALA A 52 -10.32 12.27 -0.14
C ALA A 52 -11.53 11.58 0.50
N TYR A 53 -11.54 10.25 0.53
CA TYR A 53 -12.59 9.47 1.19
C TYR A 53 -12.59 9.69 2.71
N ALA A 54 -11.42 9.77 3.35
CA ALA A 54 -11.28 10.05 4.78
C ALA A 54 -11.72 11.47 5.16
N LYS A 55 -11.61 12.44 4.24
CA LYS A 55 -12.10 13.81 4.41
C LYS A 55 -13.62 13.94 4.16
N GLY A 56 -14.32 12.87 3.76
CA GLY A 56 -15.78 12.82 3.66
C GLY A 56 -16.31 12.77 2.22
N GLY A 57 -15.45 12.82 1.20
CA GLY A 57 -15.80 12.50 -0.19
C GLY A 57 -16.80 13.44 -0.89
N LYS A 58 -17.13 14.60 -0.30
CA LYS A 58 -18.05 15.58 -0.87
C LYS A 58 -17.28 16.64 -1.67
N PRO A 59 -17.41 16.71 -3.00
CA PRO A 59 -16.60 17.61 -3.82
C PRO A 59 -16.84 19.09 -3.51
N GLU A 60 -18.05 19.47 -3.06
CA GLU A 60 -18.43 20.85 -2.77
C GLU A 60 -17.70 21.42 -1.55
N ALA A 61 -17.16 20.56 -0.68
CA ALA A 61 -16.43 20.92 0.53
C ALA A 61 -15.00 20.35 0.55
N ALA A 62 -14.58 19.69 -0.53
CA ALA A 62 -13.26 19.06 -0.61
C ALA A 62 -12.21 20.07 -1.06
N VAL A 63 -11.22 20.32 -0.19
CA VAL A 63 -9.98 20.99 -0.60
C VAL A 63 -9.03 19.94 -1.15
N LEU A 64 -8.61 20.12 -2.41
CA LEU A 64 -7.56 19.33 -3.01
C LEU A 64 -6.20 19.78 -2.46
N ASP A 65 -5.84 19.20 -1.33
CA ASP A 65 -4.59 19.45 -0.61
C ASP A 65 -3.48 18.54 -1.13
N ILE A 66 -2.89 18.95 -2.26
CA ILE A 66 -1.80 18.22 -2.95
C ILE A 66 -0.58 18.12 -2.03
N GLU A 67 -0.15 19.24 -1.47
CA GLU A 67 1.05 19.31 -0.65
C GLU A 67 0.94 18.45 0.62
N GLY A 68 -0.18 18.55 1.35
CA GLY A 68 -0.41 17.74 2.54
C GLY A 68 -0.48 16.24 2.21
N THR A 69 -1.13 15.88 1.10
CA THR A 69 -1.23 14.47 0.67
C THR A 69 0.11 13.91 0.21
N ASP A 70 0.91 14.70 -0.51
CA ASP A 70 2.26 14.32 -0.94
C ASP A 70 3.20 14.11 0.26
N LYS A 71 3.06 14.90 1.33
CA LYS A 71 3.80 14.70 2.59
C LYS A 71 3.40 13.41 3.31
N ILE A 72 2.10 13.06 3.33
CA ILE A 72 1.62 11.83 3.98
C ILE A 72 2.13 10.57 3.25
N THR A 73 2.20 10.59 1.92
CA THR A 73 2.49 9.40 1.11
C THR A 73 3.77 8.66 1.53
N PRO A 74 4.96 9.29 1.63
CA PRO A 74 6.17 8.61 2.10
C PRO A 74 6.05 8.15 3.56
N LEU A 75 5.39 8.92 4.43
CA LEU A 75 5.16 8.53 5.81
C LEU A 75 4.37 7.21 5.89
N LEU A 76 3.25 7.10 5.16
CA LEU A 76 2.46 5.86 5.10
C LEU A 76 3.27 4.68 4.58
N ILE A 77 4.15 4.90 3.59
CA ILE A 77 5.01 3.85 3.04
C ILE A 77 5.97 3.34 4.12
N GLU A 78 6.67 4.23 4.83
CA GLU A 78 7.58 3.86 5.92
C GLU A 78 6.84 3.13 7.04
N ASP A 79 5.71 3.68 7.46
CA ASP A 79 4.88 3.14 8.52
C ASP A 79 4.31 1.76 8.17
N CYS A 80 4.01 1.53 6.90
CA CYS A 80 3.57 0.24 6.39
C CYS A 80 4.72 -0.76 6.25
N LYS A 81 5.93 -0.33 5.89
CA LYS A 81 7.12 -1.19 5.86
C LYS A 81 7.43 -1.73 7.26
N ALA A 82 7.28 -0.91 8.28
CA ALA A 82 7.48 -1.32 9.68
C ALA A 82 6.41 -2.30 10.19
N LYS A 83 5.16 -2.19 9.68
CA LYS A 83 4.01 -2.96 10.17
C LYS A 83 3.14 -3.48 9.01
N PRO A 84 3.63 -4.45 8.21
CA PRO A 84 2.96 -4.89 6.98
C PRO A 84 1.56 -5.50 7.23
N LYS A 85 1.34 -6.10 8.41
CA LYS A 85 0.04 -6.72 8.76
C LYS A 85 -1.02 -5.73 9.27
N ASP A 86 -0.65 -4.48 9.51
CA ASP A 86 -1.58 -3.47 10.00
C ASP A 86 -2.58 -3.05 8.92
N SER A 87 -3.71 -2.46 9.34
CA SER A 87 -4.68 -1.87 8.42
C SER A 87 -4.14 -0.58 7.81
N PHE A 88 -4.04 -0.55 6.48
CA PHE A 88 -3.70 0.65 5.72
C PHE A 88 -4.72 1.77 5.99
N TRP A 89 -6.02 1.44 6.00
CA TRP A 89 -7.08 2.43 6.22
C TRP A 89 -7.01 3.12 7.60
N LYS A 90 -6.62 2.38 8.64
CA LYS A 90 -6.44 2.98 9.97
C LYS A 90 -5.30 4.00 9.96
N LYS A 91 -4.19 3.72 9.26
CA LYS A 91 -3.08 4.66 9.12
C LYS A 91 -3.46 5.91 8.33
N VAL A 92 -4.14 5.76 7.20
CA VAL A 92 -4.65 6.91 6.41
C VAL A 92 -5.51 7.83 7.28
N LYS A 93 -6.47 7.28 8.03
CA LYS A 93 -7.32 8.08 8.92
C LYS A 93 -6.53 8.80 10.01
N ALA A 94 -5.48 8.18 10.54
CA ALA A 94 -4.63 8.79 11.55
C ALA A 94 -3.85 9.99 10.95
N GLU A 95 -3.25 9.84 9.78
CA GLU A 95 -2.52 10.92 9.11
C GLU A 95 -3.45 12.05 8.67
N VAL A 96 -4.64 11.74 8.15
CA VAL A 96 -5.64 12.76 7.81
C VAL A 96 -6.16 13.50 9.04
N LYS A 97 -6.25 12.83 10.19
CA LYS A 97 -6.59 13.50 11.45
C LYS A 97 -5.52 14.52 11.83
N LYS A 98 -4.24 14.16 11.75
CA LYS A 98 -3.12 15.07 12.03
C LYS A 98 -3.10 16.26 11.07
N LEU A 99 -3.28 16.04 9.76
CA LEU A 99 -3.38 17.17 8.81
C LEU A 99 -4.50 18.14 9.15
N LYS A 100 -5.65 17.65 9.63
CA LYS A 100 -6.77 18.53 10.05
C LYS A 100 -6.44 19.33 11.32
N GLU A 101 -5.50 18.87 12.13
CA GLU A 101 -5.04 19.56 13.35
C GLU A 101 -3.91 20.56 13.04
N GLU A 102 -3.21 20.40 11.91
CA GLU A 102 -2.13 21.27 11.45
C GLU A 102 -2.60 22.41 10.51
N MET A 103 -3.85 22.35 10.03
CA MET A 103 -4.53 23.39 9.24
C MET A 103 -5.40 24.28 10.12
#